data_AF-A0A0L7QUH2-F1
#
_entry.id   AF-A0A0L7QUH2-F1
#
_cell.length_a   1.000
_cell.length_b   1.000
_cell.length_c   1.000
_cell.angle_alpha   90.00
_cell.angle_beta   90.00
_cell.angle_gamma   90.00
#
_symmetry.space_group_name_H-M   'P 1'
#
loop_
_entity.id
_entity.type
_entity.pdbx_description
1 polymer ?
#
loop_
_entity_poly.entity_id
_entity_poly.type
_entity_poly.pdbx_seq_one_letter_code
_entity_poly.pdbx_strand_id
1 'polypeptide(L)' 'MAAGSTGNLVFIDGILDKYKYLNILKNNVKDSARKLGLLRHFHFQQDNDPKRTAWIVKNWI' A
#
# COMPACT_ATOMS: atom_id res chain seq x y z
N MET A 1 10.86 -1.65 -2.20
CA MET A 1 11.42 -2.87 -1.56
C MET A 1 11.97 -2.48 -0.21
N ALA A 2 11.82 -3.33 0.81
CA ALA A 2 12.42 -3.10 2.13
C ALA A 2 13.69 -3.96 2.27
N ALA A 3 14.70 -3.47 2.99
CA ALA A 3 15.99 -4.14 3.10
C ALA A 3 15.95 -5.41 3.97
N GLY A 4 15.06 -5.47 4.96
CA GLY A 4 15.06 -6.53 5.98
C GLY A 4 14.23 -7.76 5.64
N SER A 5 13.09 -7.60 4.95
CA SER A 5 12.21 -8.72 4.59
C SER A 5 11.09 -8.27 3.64
N THR A 6 10.18 -9.19 3.33
CA THR A 6 8.97 -8.96 2.54
C THR A 6 7.79 -8.54 3.43
N GLY A 7 7.05 -7.53 2.99
CA GLY A 7 5.79 -7.11 3.62
C GLY A 7 4.64 -8.07 3.31
N ASN A 8 3.40 -7.61 3.50
CA ASN A 8 2.22 -8.41 3.22
C ASN A 8 1.98 -8.53 1.71
N LEU A 9 1.52 -9.71 1.28
CA LEU A 9 1.12 -10.01 -0.09
C LEU A 9 -0.40 -10.23 -0.12
N VAL A 10 -1.06 -9.67 -1.13
CA VAL A 10 -2.52 -9.77 -1.29
C VAL A 10 -2.82 -10.22 -2.72
N PHE A 11 -3.57 -11.31 -2.84
CA PHE A 11 -4.13 -11.72 -4.12
C PHE A 11 -5.33 -10.84 -4.46
N ILE A 12 -5.35 -10.34 -5.69
CA ILE A 12 -6.41 -9.48 -6.20
C ILE A 12 -7.22 -10.30 -7.19
N ASP A 13 -8.50 -10.48 -6.88
CA ASP A 13 -9.44 -11.10 -7.80
C ASP A 13 -10.15 -10.06 -8.68
N GLY A 14 -10.16 -10.33 -9.98
CA GLY A 14 -10.68 -9.43 -11.02
C GLY A 14 -9.91 -8.11 -11.17
N ILE A 15 -10.59 -7.10 -11.72
CA ILE A 15 -9.98 -5.79 -12.00
C ILE A 15 -9.82 -5.00 -10.69
N LEU A 16 -8.62 -4.44 -10.50
CA LEU A 16 -8.29 -3.55 -9.40
C LEU A 16 -8.79 -2.13 -9.68
N ASP A 17 -9.86 -1.73 -8.98
CA ASP A 17 -10.31 -0.34 -8.96
C ASP A 17 -9.69 0.47 -7.82
N LYS A 18 -9.94 1.79 -7.82
CA LYS A 18 -9.43 2.74 -6.82
C LYS A 18 -9.90 2.46 -5.39
N TYR A 19 -11.10 1.92 -5.19
CA TYR A 19 -11.67 1.63 -3.87
C TYR A 19 -11.07 0.35 -3.29
N LYS A 20 -10.98 -0.71 -4.10
CA LYS A 20 -10.26 -1.94 -3.75
C LYS A 20 -8.81 -1.64 -3.41
N TYR A 21 -8.14 -0.80 -4.21
CA TYR A 21 -6.78 -0.37 -3.94
C TYR A 21 -6.65 0.35 -2.60
N LEU A 22 -7.52 1.33 -2.32
CA LEU A 22 -7.53 2.04 -1.04
C LEU A 22 -7.72 1.09 0.16
N ASN A 23 -8.60 0.09 0.02
CA ASN A 23 -8.81 -0.89 1.08
C ASN A 23 -7.56 -1.75 1.33
N ILE A 24 -6.88 -2.17 0.27
CA ILE A 24 -5.60 -2.90 0.37
C ILE A 24 -4.57 -2.04 1.11
N LEU A 25 -4.44 -0.75 0.75
CA LEU A 25 -3.51 0.16 1.42
C LEU A 25 -3.79 0.30 2.91
N LYS A 26 -5.06 0.55 3.28
CA LYS A 26 -5.50 0.69 4.68
C LYS A 26 -5.14 -0.53 5.53
N ASN A 27 -5.35 -1.72 4.98
CA ASN A 27 -5.17 -2.97 5.71
C ASN A 27 -3.70 -3.40 5.77
N ASN A 28 -2.89 -3.10 4.76
CA ASN A 28 -1.58 -3.72 4.61
C ASN A 28 -0.39 -2.79 4.84
N VAL A 29 -0.50 -1.48 4.58
CA VAL A 29 0.69 -0.60 4.64
C VAL A 29 1.22 -0.47 6.06
N LYS A 30 0.33 -0.16 7.03
CA LYS A 30 0.72 -0.02 8.44
C LYS A 30 1.18 -1.35 9.04
N ASP A 31 0.50 -2.44 8.69
CA ASP A 31 0.82 -3.76 9.20
C ASP A 31 2.16 -4.28 8.64
N SER A 32 2.41 -4.09 7.34
CA SER A 32 3.70 -4.39 6.71
C SER A 32 4.82 -3.55 7.32
N ALA A 33 4.61 -2.25 7.55
CA ALA A 33 5.60 -1.41 8.20
C ALA A 33 5.94 -1.91 9.61
N ARG A 34 4.94 -2.36 10.39
CA ARG A 34 5.14 -2.97 11.71
C ARG A 34 5.94 -4.28 11.60
N LYS A 35 5.54 -5.18 10.69
CA LYS A 35 6.23 -6.46 10.46
C LYS A 35 7.68 -6.28 10.04
N LEU A 36 7.97 -5.21 9.30
CA LEU A 36 9.30 -4.87 8.82
C LEU A 36 10.12 -4.01 9.81
N GLY A 37 9.57 -3.69 10.99
CA GLY A 37 10.26 -2.86 11.99
C GLY A 37 10.38 -1.37 11.59
N LEU A 38 9.64 -0.91 10.58
CA LEU A 38 9.70 0.43 10.00
C LEU A 38 8.79 1.45 10.73
N LEU A 39 8.57 1.25 12.03
CA LEU A 39 7.42 1.72 12.80
C LEU A 39 7.17 3.24 12.82
N ARG A 40 8.21 4.06 12.69
CA ARG A 40 8.10 5.53 12.89
C ARG A 40 8.18 6.33 11.60
N HIS A 41 9.11 6.01 10.73
CA HIS A 41 9.33 6.72 9.48
C HIS A 41 9.72 5.73 8.39
N PHE A 42 8.94 5.72 7.31
CA PHE A 42 9.26 4.98 6.11
C PHE A 42 8.77 5.74 4.89
N HIS A 43 9.48 5.56 3.78
CA HIS A 43 9.02 6.07 2.50
C HIS A 43 8.11 5.03 1.85
N PHE A 44 6.87 5.42 1.58
CA PHE A 44 5.94 4.61 0.79
C PHE A 44 6.11 4.93 -0.70
N GLN A 45 6.47 3.93 -1.50
CA GLN A 45 6.69 4.07 -2.94
C GLN A 45 5.69 3.22 -3.73
N GLN A 46 5.14 3.81 -4.78
CA GLN A 46 4.22 3.18 -5.74
C GLN A 46 4.40 3.83 -7.12
N ASP A 47 3.98 3.15 -8.18
CA ASP A 47 3.92 3.72 -9.53
C ASP A 47 2.80 4.75 -9.69
N ASN A 48 2.87 5.53 -10.77
CA ASN A 48 1.98 6.65 -11.08
C ASN A 48 0.68 6.23 -11.79
N ASP A 49 0.24 4.98 -11.66
CA ASP A 49 -0.99 4.53 -12.30
C ASP A 49 -2.21 5.37 -11.88
N PRO A 50 -3.15 5.69 -12.80
CA PRO A 50 -4.32 6.50 -12.51
C PRO A 50 -5.14 6.05 -11.29
N LYS A 51 -5.21 4.74 -11.01
CA LYS A 51 -5.94 4.22 -9.84
C LYS A 51 -5.22 4.52 -8.52
N ARG A 52 -3.90 4.67 -8.56
CA ARG A 52 -3.04 5.00 -7.40
C ARG A 52 -2.91 6.50 -7.18
N THR A 53 -3.10 7.27 -8.24
CA THR A 53 -3.10 8.74 -8.21
C THR A 53 -4.50 9.35 -8.10
N ALA A 54 -5.55 8.52 -8.07
CA ALA A 54 -6.92 8.93 -7.81
C ALA A 54 -7.04 9.74 -6.52
N TRP A 55 -7.87 10.79 -6.54
CA TRP A 55 -8.02 11.72 -5.43
C TRP A 55 -8.29 11.04 -4.08
N ILE A 56 -9.17 10.03 -4.05
CA ILE A 56 -9.52 9.30 -2.83
C ILE A 56 -8.34 8.52 -2.23
N VAL A 57 -7.42 8.06 -3.07
CA VAL A 57 -6.20 7.35 -2.64
C VAL A 57 -5.18 8.35 -2.14
N LYS A 58 -4.97 9.45 -2.88
CA LYS A 58 -4.08 10.54 -2.45
C LYS A 58 -4.50 11.18 -1.13
N ASN A 59 -5.80 11.32 -0.87
CA ASN A 59 -6.30 11.90 0.38
C ASN A 59 -6.08 10.99 1.61
N TRP A 60 -5.76 9.71 1.40
CA TRP A 60 -5.50 8.77 2.49
C TRP A 60 -4.01 8.64 2.82
N ILE A 61 -3.15 8.77 1.80
CA ILE A 61 -1.69 8.74 1.94
C ILE A 61 -1.22 9.98 2.69
#